data_AF-A0A6N6RFG9-F1
#
_entry.id   AF-A0A6N6RFG9-F1
#
_cell.length_a   1.000
_cell.length_b   1.000
_cell.length_c   1.000
_cell.angle_alpha   90.00
_cell.angle_beta   90.00
_cell.angle_gamma   90.00
#
_symmetry.space_group_name_H-M   'P 1'
#
loop_
_entity.id
_entity.type
_entity.pdbx_description
1 polymer ?
#
loop_
_entity_poly.entity_id
_entity_poly.type
_entity_poly.pdbx_seq_one_letter_code
_entity_poly.pdbx_strand_id
1 'polypeptide(L)'
;MKLRPEEELLSGGWENAHFGIQADATQKRIDFLVANHLEKLEEACSDWGSVCRDPEDGRIWKLSYPNSELHGGGPAELRCLGNMTHPNGDD
;
A
#
# COMPACT_ATOMS: atom_id res chain seq x y z
N MET A 1 7.56 13.19 -0.50
CA MET A 1 6.67 12.63 0.54
C MET A 1 7.34 11.39 1.08
N LYS A 2 7.28 11.15 2.38
CA LYS A 2 7.84 9.96 3.03
C LYS A 2 6.78 9.27 3.87
N LEU A 3 6.91 7.97 4.07
CA LEU A 3 6.13 7.21 5.05
C LEU A 3 6.70 7.50 6.44
N ARG A 4 5.85 7.79 7.41
CA ARG A 4 6.27 7.90 8.81
C ARG A 4 6.46 6.49 9.37
N PRO A 5 7.42 6.31 10.29
CA PRO A 5 7.63 5.04 10.95
C PRO A 5 6.47 4.63 11.87
N GLU A 6 5.57 5.55 12.22
CA GLU A 6 4.33 5.26 12.97
C GLU A 6 3.14 4.93 12.05
N GLU A 7 3.26 5.15 10.74
CA GLU A 7 2.21 4.78 9.79
C GLU A 7 2.28 3.26 9.55
N GLU A 8 1.27 2.53 10.00
CA GLU A 8 1.15 1.07 9.79
C GLU A 8 0.12 0.71 8.72
N LEU A 9 -0.83 1.60 8.46
CA LEU A 9 -1.88 1.42 7.48
C LEU A 9 -2.21 2.77 6.84
N LEU A 10 -2.18 2.81 5.51
CA LEU A 10 -2.68 3.92 4.72
C LEU A 10 -3.81 3.40 3.85
N SER A 11 -5.03 3.79 4.17
CA SER A 11 -6.19 3.49 3.33
C SER A 11 -6.54 4.73 2.52
N GLY A 12 -6.46 4.62 1.20
CA GLY A 12 -6.98 5.64 0.30
C GLY A 12 -8.48 5.82 0.51
N GLY A 13 -8.92 7.07 0.47
CA GLY A 13 -10.33 7.42 0.48
C GLY A 13 -10.81 7.78 -0.92
N TRP A 14 -12.12 7.66 -1.08
CA TRP A 14 -12.85 8.31 -2.13
C TRP A 14 -13.71 9.41 -1.51
N GLU A 15 -13.27 10.64 -1.67
CA GLU A 15 -14.00 11.83 -1.26
C GLU A 15 -15.16 12.07 -2.24
N ASN A 16 -16.34 12.27 -1.68
CA ASN A 16 -17.54 12.56 -2.45
C ASN A 16 -17.48 14.04 -2.89
N ALA A 17 -16.88 14.29 -4.05
CA ALA A 17 -16.83 15.60 -4.63
C ALA A 17 -18.11 15.89 -5.43
N HIS A 18 -18.40 17.17 -5.63
CA HIS A 18 -19.61 17.63 -6.32
C HIS A 18 -19.77 17.06 -7.75
N PHE A 19 -18.67 16.61 -8.37
CA PHE A 19 -18.62 16.05 -9.73
C PHE A 19 -18.31 14.54 -9.77
N GLY A 20 -18.38 13.86 -8.62
CA GLY A 20 -18.17 12.41 -8.53
C GLY A 20 -17.16 12.05 -7.45
N ILE A 21 -16.71 10.80 -7.51
CA ILE A 21 -15.75 10.24 -6.57
C ILE A 21 -14.34 10.73 -6.93
N GLN A 22 -13.67 11.44 -6.01
CA GLN A 22 -12.31 11.95 -6.19
C GLN A 22 -11.36 11.38 -5.16
N ALA A 23 -10.13 11.07 -5.58
CA ALA A 23 -9.10 10.52 -4.72
C ALA A 23 -8.69 11.54 -3.64
N ASP A 24 -8.76 11.11 -2.38
CA ASP A 24 -8.28 11.87 -1.22
C ASP A 24 -6.79 12.21 -1.32
N ALA A 25 -6.36 13.15 -0.48
CA ALA A 25 -4.94 13.43 -0.27
C ALA A 25 -4.12 12.16 0.08
N THR A 26 -4.71 11.23 0.84
CA THR A 26 -4.09 9.95 1.20
C THR A 26 -3.91 9.05 -0.02
N GLN A 27 -4.93 8.93 -0.88
CA GLN A 27 -4.88 8.11 -2.08
C GLN A 27 -3.81 8.60 -3.06
N LYS A 28 -3.72 9.93 -3.27
CA LYS A 28 -2.65 10.54 -4.08
C LYS A 28 -1.26 10.31 -3.50
N ARG A 29 -1.14 10.32 -2.16
CA ARG A 29 0.12 10.06 -1.46
C ARG A 29 0.54 8.60 -1.60
N ILE A 30 -0.39 7.65 -1.46
CA ILE A 30 -0.17 6.22 -1.69
C ILE A 30 0.34 5.96 -3.11
N ASP A 31 -0.36 6.49 -4.12
CA ASP A 31 0.02 6.32 -5.54
C ASP A 31 1.43 6.86 -5.81
N PHE A 32 1.73 8.06 -5.32
CA PHE A 32 3.06 8.64 -5.44
C PHE A 32 4.14 7.79 -4.76
N LEU A 33 3.88 7.28 -3.56
CA LEU A 33 4.81 6.44 -2.82
C LEU A 33 5.07 5.12 -3.56
N VAL A 34 4.03 4.43 -4.03
CA VAL A 34 4.18 3.18 -4.79
C VAL A 34 4.95 3.39 -6.10
N ALA A 35 4.74 4.54 -6.76
CA ALA A 35 5.35 4.82 -8.06
C ALA A 35 6.78 5.39 -7.98
N ASN A 36 7.11 6.14 -6.92
CA ASN A 36 8.38 6.89 -6.83
C ASN A 36 9.25 6.48 -5.64
N HIS A 37 8.71 5.81 -4.64
CA HIS A 37 9.39 5.57 -3.36
C HIS A 37 9.57 4.09 -3.04
N LEU A 38 8.49 3.31 -3.12
CA LEU A 38 8.48 1.90 -2.78
C LEU A 38 8.97 1.07 -3.97
N GLU A 39 9.81 0.10 -3.67
CA GLU A 39 10.33 -0.85 -4.64
C GLU A 39 9.40 -2.06 -4.72
N LYS A 40 8.77 -2.29 -5.88
CA LYS A 40 7.86 -3.43 -6.07
C LYS A 40 8.66 -4.73 -6.01
N LEU A 41 8.28 -5.62 -5.10
CA LEU A 41 8.80 -6.97 -4.98
C LEU A 41 7.95 -7.90 -5.84
N GLU A 42 8.50 -8.34 -6.98
CA GLU A 42 7.82 -9.25 -7.91
C GLU A 42 7.55 -10.65 -7.31
N GLU A 43 8.25 -11.01 -6.24
CA GLU A 43 8.25 -12.37 -5.68
C GLU A 43 7.00 -12.72 -4.86
N ALA A 44 6.13 -11.75 -4.52
CA ALA A 44 4.89 -12.02 -3.80
C ALA A 44 3.73 -12.42 -4.74
N CYS A 45 3.97 -13.43 -5.57
CA CYS A 45 3.08 -13.82 -6.67
C CYS A 45 2.01 -14.86 -6.29
N SER A 46 1.45 -14.84 -5.06
CA SER A 46 0.45 -15.86 -4.70
C SER A 46 -0.99 -15.38 -4.64
N ASP A 47 -1.35 -14.25 -4.05
CA ASP A 47 -2.78 -13.93 -3.91
C ASP A 47 -3.03 -12.41 -3.78
N TRP A 48 -3.48 -11.82 -4.88
CA TRP A 48 -4.29 -10.58 -4.93
C TRP A 48 -3.65 -9.23 -4.55
N GLY A 49 -2.33 -9.12 -4.46
CA GLY A 49 -1.69 -7.83 -4.17
C GLY A 49 -0.25 -7.72 -4.66
N SER A 50 0.22 -6.49 -4.84
CA SER A 50 1.64 -6.21 -5.08
C SER A 50 2.31 -5.95 -3.74
N VAL A 51 3.39 -6.66 -3.44
CA VAL A 51 4.21 -6.33 -2.27
C VAL A 51 5.28 -5.36 -2.72
N CYS A 52 5.53 -4.33 -1.91
CA CYS A 52 6.58 -3.37 -2.13
C CYS A 52 7.44 -3.27 -0.87
N ARG A 53 8.72 -2.98 -1.04
CA ARG A 53 9.64 -2.73 0.07
C ARG A 53 9.97 -1.26 0.11
N ASP A 54 10.00 -0.72 1.32
CA ASP A 54 10.51 0.61 1.58
C ASP A 54 12.05 0.55 1.65
N PRO A 55 12.79 1.25 0.77
CA PRO A 55 14.24 1.23 0.79
C PRO A 55 14.85 2.12 1.90
N GLU A 56 14.07 3.00 2.56
CA GLU A 56 14.58 3.84 3.64
C GLU A 56 14.68 3.08 4.97
N ASP A 57 13.64 2.32 5.33
CA ASP A 57 13.57 1.55 6.59
C ASP A 57 13.67 0.04 6.37
N GLY A 58 13.50 -0.44 5.14
CA GLY A 58 13.50 -1.87 4.82
C GLY A 58 12.18 -2.59 5.08
N ARG A 59 11.12 -1.87 5.48
CA ARG A 59 9.79 -2.42 5.79
C ARG A 59 9.10 -2.96 4.55
N ILE A 60 8.32 -4.01 4.76
CA ILE A 60 7.49 -4.60 3.71
C ILE A 60 6.09 -3.99 3.79
N TRP A 61 5.59 -3.60 2.62
CA TRP A 61 4.29 -2.99 2.44
C TRP A 61 3.49 -3.80 1.44
N LYS A 62 2.26 -4.18 1.80
CA LYS A 62 1.34 -4.84 0.90
C LYS A 62 0.39 -3.82 0.31
N LEU A 63 0.43 -3.70 -1.02
CA LEU A 63 -0.54 -2.95 -1.79
C LEU A 63 -1.68 -3.87 -2.19
N SER A 64 -2.88 -3.54 -1.73
CA SER A 64 -4.10 -4.28 -2.02
C SER A 64 -5.17 -3.35 -2.55
N TYR A 65 -5.97 -3.87 -3.47
CA TYR A 65 -7.05 -3.13 -4.09
C TYR A 65 -8.36 -3.91 -3.89
N PRO A 66 -9.05 -3.71 -2.75
CA PRO A 66 -10.25 -4.48 -2.41
C PRO A 66 -11.40 -4.31 -3.41
N ASN A 67 -11.34 -3.28 -4.26
CA ASN A 67 -12.37 -2.94 -5.25
C ASN A 67 -11.79 -2.72 -6.67
N SER A 68 -10.67 -3.36 -7.02
CA SER A 68 -10.06 -3.23 -8.36
C SER A 68 -10.95 -3.72 -9.51
N GLU A 69 -11.95 -4.56 -9.21
CA GLU A 69 -12.90 -5.10 -10.19
C GLU A 69 -13.97 -4.07 -10.63
N LEU A 70 -14.09 -2.94 -9.93
CA LEU A 70 -14.91 -1.83 -10.41
C LEU A 70 -14.13 -1.07 -11.48
N HIS A 71 -14.76 -0.81 -12.62
CA HIS A 71 -14.25 -0.08 -13.81
C HIS A 71 -13.70 1.35 -13.55
N GLY A 72 -13.57 1.76 -12.28
CA GLY A 72 -12.95 3.01 -11.82
C GLY A 72 -11.83 2.81 -10.78
N GLY A 73 -11.38 1.57 -10.53
CA GLY A 73 -10.24 1.22 -9.68
C GLY A 73 -10.40 1.68 -8.24
N GLY A 74 -10.99 0.84 -7.37
CA GLY A 74 -11.20 1.17 -5.94
C GLY A 74 -9.97 1.72 -5.20
N PRO A 75 -10.17 2.28 -3.99
CA PRO A 75 -9.09 2.96 -3.30
C PRO A 75 -7.95 1.98 -3.01
N ALA A 76 -6.72 2.47 -3.12
CA ALA A 76 -5.54 1.67 -2.84
C ALA A 76 -5.37 1.60 -1.33
N GLU A 77 -5.20 0.40 -0.79
CA GLU A 77 -4.83 0.21 0.60
C GLU A 77 -3.39 -0.27 0.66
N LEU A 78 -2.60 0.41 1.49
CA LEU A 78 -1.19 0.17 1.67
C LEU A 78 -0.96 -0.19 3.14
N ARG A 79 -0.72 -1.48 3.39
CA ARG A 79 -0.60 -2.05 4.74
C ARG A 79 0.84 -2.43 5.03
N CYS A 80 1.39 -1.91 6.12
CA CYS A 80 2.71 -2.31 6.61
C CYS A 80 2.61 -3.73 7.15
N LEU A 81 3.41 -4.63 6.60
CA LEU A 81 3.58 -5.98 7.13
C LEU A 81 4.72 -6.04 8.17
N GLY A 82 5.42 -4.92 8.38
CA GLY A 82 6.61 -4.84 9.22
C GLY A 82 7.83 -5.44 8.53
N ASN A 83 8.90 -5.66 9.31
CA ASN A 83 9.89 -6.65 8.91
C ASN A 83 9.24 -8.02 9.17
N MET A 84 9.19 -8.88 8.16
CA MET A 84 8.85 -10.28 8.40
C MET A 84 10.08 -10.96 9.04
N THR A 85 10.46 -10.53 10.25
CA THR A 85 11.38 -11.28 11.08
C THR A 85 10.55 -12.44 11.61
N HIS A 86 10.66 -13.60 10.97
CA HIS A 86 10.15 -14.86 11.48
C HIS A 86 10.51 -14.97 12.98
N PRO A 87 9.56 -14.86 13.92
CA PRO A 87 9.84 -15.26 15.27
C PRO A 87 9.66 -16.78 15.32
N ASN A 88 10.78 -17.48 15.48
CA ASN A 88 10.89 -18.89 15.90
C ASN A 88 10.51 -19.96 14.84
N GLY A 89 11.31 -20.99 14.56
CA GLY A 89 12.47 -21.46 15.32
C GLY A 89 12.08 -21.88 16.73
N ASP A 90 11.04 -22.70 16.85
CA ASP A 90 10.80 -23.47 18.08
C ASP A 90 11.07 -24.94 17.75
N ASP A 91 12.15 -25.42 18.36
CA ASP A 91 12.66 -26.78 18.63
C ASP A 91 11.78 -27.97 18.23
#